data_AF-A0A410UUA1-F1
#
_entry.id   AF-A0A410UUA1-F1
#
_cell.length_a   1.000
_cell.length_b   1.000
_cell.length_c   1.000
_cell.angle_alpha   90.00
_cell.angle_beta   90.00
_cell.angle_gamma   90.00
#
_symmetry.space_group_name_H-M   'P 1'
#
loop_
_entity.id
_entity.type
_entity.pdbx_description
1 polymer ?
#
loop_
_entity_poly.entity_id
_entity_poly.type
_entity_poly.pdbx_seq_one_letter_code
_entity_poly.pdbx_strand_id
1 'polypeptide(L)'
;MAKMDISNAVDAVSSMRALRIAMTNDLDDVENSIYDLAQSGLAESASGMEELKVYCVARAALYSGLASINEVMGWINLMAEKDPEGNSAEILKSLPTVPIPSIN
;
A
#
# COMPACT_ATOMS: atom_id res chain seq x y z
N MET A 1 22.99 15.88 13.47
CA MET A 1 22.70 14.55 12.89
C MET A 1 21.56 13.96 13.71
N ALA A 2 20.33 13.98 13.19
CA ALA A 2 19.16 13.49 13.91
C ALA A 2 19.22 11.96 13.95
N LYS A 3 19.39 11.38 15.15
CA LYS A 3 19.19 9.95 15.39
C LYS A 3 17.70 9.68 15.16
N MET A 4 17.38 8.89 14.14
CA MET A 4 16.03 8.36 14.01
C MET A 4 15.83 7.39 15.16
N ASP A 5 14.88 7.71 16.05
CA ASP A 5 14.59 6.91 17.23
C ASP A 5 14.11 5.52 16.80
N ILE A 6 14.70 4.47 17.36
CA ILE A 6 14.42 3.07 16.96
C ILE A 6 12.96 2.71 17.23
N SER A 7 12.34 3.35 18.23
CA SER A 7 10.90 3.26 18.50
C SER A 7 10.08 3.65 17.26
N ASN A 8 10.44 4.74 16.59
CA ASN A 8 9.72 5.25 15.42
C ASN A 8 9.82 4.30 14.21
N ALA A 9 10.89 3.52 14.11
CA ALA A 9 11.07 2.55 13.02
C ALA A 9 10.20 1.29 13.22
N VAL A 10 10.11 0.79 14.45
CA VAL A 10 9.21 -0.32 14.81
C VAL A 10 7.75 0.08 14.62
N ASP A 11 7.41 1.32 14.99
CA ASP A 11 6.08 1.89 14.79
C ASP A 11 5.73 2.06 13.30
N ALA A 12 6.70 2.44 12.47
CA ALA A 12 6.52 2.56 11.03
C ALA A 12 6.27 1.20 10.35
N VAL A 13 7.05 0.16 10.68
CA VAL A 13 6.84 -1.20 10.15
C VAL A 13 5.49 -1.76 10.57
N SER A 14 5.11 -1.55 11.83
CA SER A 14 3.79 -1.96 12.34
C SER A 14 2.66 -1.23 11.63
N SER A 15 2.83 0.06 11.38
CA SER A 15 1.88 0.88 10.63
C SER A 15 1.76 0.43 9.16
N MET A 16 2.87 0.09 8.50
CA MET A 16 2.85 -0.45 7.13
C MET A 16 2.15 -1.80 7.06
N ARG A 17 2.34 -2.67 8.06
CA ARG A 17 1.61 -3.95 8.14
C ARG A 17 0.12 -3.73 8.34
N ALA A 18 -0.27 -2.81 9.22
CA ALA A 18 -1.67 -2.45 9.42
C ALA A 18 -2.30 -1.87 8.15
N LEU A 19 -1.60 -0.96 7.47
CA LEU A 19 -2.03 -0.38 6.20
C LEU A 19 -2.19 -1.45 5.13
N ARG A 20 -1.25 -2.40 5.01
CA ARG A 20 -1.36 -3.52 4.08
C ARG A 20 -2.63 -4.34 4.33
N ILE A 21 -2.93 -4.65 5.58
CA ILE A 21 -4.14 -5.41 5.96
C ILE A 21 -5.40 -4.63 5.58
N ALA A 22 -5.46 -3.34 5.92
CA ALA A 22 -6.59 -2.49 5.56
C ALA A 22 -6.81 -2.45 4.04
N MET A 23 -5.75 -2.23 3.26
CA MET A 23 -5.84 -2.20 1.80
C MET A 23 -6.21 -3.55 1.17
N THR A 24 -5.80 -4.66 1.78
CA THR A 24 -6.27 -6.00 1.35
C THR A 24 -7.76 -6.17 1.60
N ASN A 25 -8.27 -5.75 2.77
CA ASN A 25 -9.70 -5.81 3.05
C ASN A 25 -10.50 -4.92 2.10
N ASP A 26 -10.03 -3.68 1.87
CA ASP A 26 -10.68 -2.77 0.92
C ASP A 26 -10.68 -3.33 -0.51
N LEU A 27 -9.63 -4.07 -0.88
CA LEU A 27 -9.56 -4.74 -2.18
C LEU A 27 -10.57 -5.89 -2.28
N ASP A 28 -10.71 -6.71 -1.24
CA ASP A 28 -11.71 -7.77 -1.20
C ASP A 28 -13.13 -7.20 -1.31
N ASP A 29 -13.41 -6.08 -0.64
CA ASP A 29 -14.69 -5.37 -0.74
C ASP A 29 -14.97 -4.86 -2.16
N VAL A 30 -13.94 -4.31 -2.84
CA VAL A 30 -14.05 -3.86 -4.24
C VAL A 30 -14.29 -5.04 -5.19
N GLU A 31 -13.57 -6.15 -5.04
CA GLU A 31 -13.76 -7.33 -5.90
C GLU A 31 -15.15 -7.95 -5.69
N ASN A 32 -15.64 -8.00 -4.45
CA ASN A 32 -17.02 -8.41 -4.15
C ASN A 32 -18.05 -7.49 -4.79
N SER A 33 -17.85 -6.16 -4.72
CA SER A 33 -18.75 -5.19 -5.35
C SER A 33 -18.79 -5.33 -6.87
N ILE A 34 -17.63 -5.58 -7.51
CA ILE A 34 -17.55 -5.88 -8.95
C ILE A 34 -18.32 -7.16 -9.28
N TYR A 35 -18.15 -8.21 -8.47
CA TYR A 35 -18.83 -9.48 -8.66
C TYR A 35 -20.36 -9.33 -8.53
N ASP A 36 -20.83 -8.66 -7.49
CA ASP A 36 -22.26 -8.43 -7.26
C ASP A 36 -22.89 -7.60 -8.38
N LEU A 37 -22.20 -6.56 -8.85
CA LEU A 37 -22.64 -5.76 -9.98
C LEU A 37 -22.75 -6.61 -11.26
N ALA A 38 -21.79 -7.49 -11.51
CA ALA A 38 -21.83 -8.43 -12.63
C ALA A 38 -23.01 -9.41 -12.54
N GLN A 39 -23.35 -9.88 -11.33
CA GLN A 39 -24.50 -10.78 -11.12
C GLN A 39 -25.86 -10.07 -11.15
N SER A 40 -25.89 -8.76 -10.86
CA SER A 40 -27.13 -7.98 -10.79
C SER A 40 -27.82 -7.76 -12.15
N GLY A 41 -27.15 -8.09 -13.26
CA GLY A 41 -27.63 -7.79 -14.62
C GLY A 41 -27.56 -6.30 -15.00
N LEU A 42 -27.14 -5.43 -14.08
CA LEU A 42 -26.97 -3.99 -14.33
C LEU A 42 -25.63 -3.66 -14.98
N ALA A 43 -24.70 -4.61 -15.07
CA ALA A 43 -23.36 -4.38 -15.62
C ALA A 43 -23.36 -3.82 -17.06
N GLU A 44 -24.41 -4.09 -17.86
CA GLU A 44 -24.56 -3.58 -19.22
C GLU A 44 -25.35 -2.26 -19.29
N SER A 45 -25.91 -1.81 -18.16
CA SER A 45 -26.58 -0.50 -18.08
C SER A 45 -25.54 0.61 -18.05
N ALA A 46 -25.90 1.81 -18.53
CA ALA A 46 -25.02 2.97 -18.47
C ALA A 46 -24.55 3.29 -17.04
N SER A 47 -25.46 3.18 -16.05
CA SER A 47 -25.13 3.37 -14.63
C SER A 47 -24.19 2.29 -14.10
N GLY A 48 -24.41 1.03 -14.46
CA GLY A 48 -23.53 -0.06 -14.03
C GLY A 48 -22.15 0.02 -14.69
N MET A 49 -22.05 0.50 -15.93
CA MET A 49 -20.74 0.74 -16.56
C MET A 49 -19.96 1.88 -15.89
N GLU A 50 -20.63 2.95 -15.47
CA GLU A 50 -20.00 4.04 -14.70
C GLU A 50 -19.51 3.55 -13.34
N GLU A 51 -20.32 2.78 -12.63
CA GLU A 51 -19.98 2.19 -11.34
C GLU A 51 -18.82 1.19 -11.46
N LEU A 52 -18.85 0.30 -12.46
CA LEU A 52 -17.76 -0.63 -12.76
C LEU A 52 -16.45 0.10 -13.05
N LYS A 53 -16.50 1.24 -13.74
CA LYS A 53 -15.32 2.06 -14.00
C LYS A 53 -14.71 2.59 -12.70
N VAL A 54 -15.52 3.05 -11.76
CA VAL A 54 -15.06 3.50 -10.43
C VAL A 54 -14.37 2.35 -9.70
N TYR A 55 -14.99 1.17 -9.65
CA TYR A 55 -14.38 0.00 -9.01
C TYR A 55 -13.09 -0.45 -9.70
N CYS A 56 -13.00 -0.40 -11.02
CA CYS A 56 -11.77 -0.74 -11.74
C CYS A 56 -10.61 0.21 -11.41
N VAL A 57 -10.89 1.51 -11.27
CA VAL A 57 -9.90 2.51 -10.86
C VAL A 57 -9.46 2.26 -9.41
N ALA A 58 -10.41 2.04 -8.51
CA ALA A 58 -10.12 1.73 -7.10
C ALA A 58 -9.26 0.46 -6.98
N ARG A 59 -9.64 -0.61 -7.70
CA ARG A 59 -8.90 -1.87 -7.76
C ARG A 59 -7.46 -1.67 -8.23
N ALA A 60 -7.26 -0.93 -9.32
CA ALA A 60 -5.91 -0.66 -9.84
C ALA A 60 -5.06 0.14 -8.83
N ALA A 61 -5.66 1.13 -8.17
CA ALA A 61 -4.97 1.93 -7.14
C ALA A 61 -4.59 1.07 -5.92
N LEU A 62 -5.49 0.19 -5.45
CA LEU A 62 -5.26 -0.71 -4.32
C LEU A 62 -4.15 -1.72 -4.64
N TYR A 63 -4.18 -2.37 -5.80
CA TYR A 63 -3.09 -3.27 -6.22
C TYR A 63 -1.74 -2.53 -6.31
N SER A 64 -1.73 -1.33 -6.88
CA SER A 64 -0.50 -0.53 -6.97
C SER A 64 0.04 -0.19 -5.58
N GLY A 65 -0.82 0.25 -4.66
CA GLY A 65 -0.38 0.60 -3.30
C GLY A 65 0.08 -0.62 -2.49
N LEU A 66 -0.59 -1.77 -2.63
CA LEU A 66 -0.15 -3.03 -2.02
C LEU A 66 1.23 -3.46 -2.54
N ALA A 67 1.48 -3.32 -3.85
CA ALA A 67 2.78 -3.59 -4.44
C ALA A 67 3.86 -2.66 -3.84
N SER A 68 3.59 -1.37 -3.73
CA SER A 68 4.52 -0.41 -3.12
C SER A 68 4.82 -0.70 -1.65
N ILE A 69 3.80 -1.07 -0.85
CA ILE A 69 4.02 -1.45 0.55
C ILE A 69 4.87 -2.71 0.64
N ASN A 70 4.60 -3.71 -0.20
CA ASN A 70 5.39 -4.95 -0.22
C ASN A 70 6.84 -4.69 -0.65
N GLU A 71 7.07 -3.78 -1.59
CA GLU A 71 8.41 -3.35 -1.98
C GLU A 71 9.15 -2.73 -0.79
N VAL A 72 8.56 -1.73 -0.12
CA VAL A 72 9.19 -1.07 1.04
C VAL A 72 9.48 -2.06 2.16
N MET A 73 8.53 -2.95 2.47
CA MET A 73 8.71 -3.99 3.47
C MET A 73 9.82 -4.99 3.09
N GLY A 74 9.90 -5.37 1.81
CA GLY A 74 10.97 -6.21 1.28
C GLY A 74 12.35 -5.57 1.42
N TRP A 75 12.46 -4.27 1.12
CA TRP A 75 13.68 -3.50 1.33
C TRP A 75 14.08 -3.42 2.80
N ILE A 76 13.14 -3.13 3.71
CA ILE A 76 13.42 -3.10 5.15
C ILE A 76 13.97 -4.44 5.62
N ASN A 77 13.35 -5.56 5.22
CA ASN A 77 13.82 -6.89 5.58
C ASN A 77 15.23 -7.18 5.01
N LEU A 78 15.44 -6.90 3.71
CA LEU A 78 16.74 -7.10 3.04
C LEU A 78 17.86 -6.32 3.73
N MET A 79 17.57 -5.10 4.17
CA MET A 79 18.56 -4.27 4.83
C MET A 79 18.80 -4.71 6.28
N ALA A 80 17.76 -5.17 7.00
CA ALA A 80 17.92 -5.77 8.32
C ALA A 80 18.76 -7.05 8.28
N GLU A 81 18.66 -7.86 7.23
CA GLU A 81 19.51 -9.03 7.01
C GLU A 81 20.98 -8.68 6.77
N LYS A 82 21.26 -7.53 6.15
CA LYS A 82 22.62 -7.08 5.82
C LYS A 82 23.36 -6.41 6.98
N ASP A 83 22.65 -5.98 8.03
CA ASP A 83 23.22 -5.37 9.24
C ASP A 83 22.50 -5.90 10.51
N PRO A 84 22.82 -7.12 10.94
CA PRO A 84 22.20 -7.74 12.11
C PRO A 84 22.63 -7.12 13.46
N GLU A 85 23.72 -6.33 13.50
CA GLU A 85 24.22 -5.66 14.72
C GLU A 85 23.72 -4.22 14.89
N GLY A 86 23.14 -3.63 13.85
CA GLY A 86 22.15 -2.56 13.98
C GLY A 86 22.72 -1.15 13.95
N ASN A 87 22.62 -0.53 12.79
CA ASN A 87 22.31 0.89 12.69
C ASN A 87 21.11 1.08 11.76
N SER A 88 19.92 0.67 12.21
CA SER A 88 18.65 0.78 11.47
C SER A 88 18.36 2.20 10.95
N ALA A 89 18.95 3.22 11.58
CA ALA A 89 18.89 4.61 11.17
C ALA A 89 19.67 4.93 9.86
N GLU A 90 20.67 4.14 9.47
CA GLU A 90 21.36 4.30 8.18
C GLU A 90 20.63 3.60 7.04
N ILE A 91 19.98 2.48 7.33
CA ILE A 91 19.13 1.74 6.40
C ILE A 91 17.98 2.64 5.92
N LEU A 92 17.33 3.36 6.83
CA LEU A 92 16.23 4.27 6.49
C LEU A 92 16.69 5.51 5.71
N LYS A 93 17.96 5.91 5.81
CA LYS A 93 18.55 6.97 4.94
C LYS A 93 18.82 6.49 3.52
N SER A 94 18.89 5.18 3.30
CA SER A 94 19.07 4.59 1.96
C SER A 94 17.76 4.37 1.22
N LEU A 95 16.61 4.68 1.85
CA LEU A 95 15.34 4.70 1.15
C LEU A 95 15.43 5.68 -0.04
N PRO A 96 14.97 5.28 -1.23
CA PRO A 96 14.81 6.21 -2.33
C PRO A 96 13.96 7.39 -1.85
N THR A 97 14.50 8.61 -1.97
CA THR A 97 13.75 9.81 -1.63
C THR A 97 12.59 9.93 -2.60
N VAL A 98 11.39 9.56 -2.17
CA VAL A 98 10.18 9.75 -2.98
C VAL A 98 9.90 11.26 -2.97
N PRO A 99 9.84 11.93 -4.14
CA PRO A 99 9.44 13.33 -4.18
C PRO A 99 8.04 13.43 -3.60
N ILE A 100 7.89 14.17 -2.49
CA ILE A 100 6.57 14.52 -1.97
C ILE A 100 5.95 15.42 -3.04
N PRO A 101 4.83 15.03 -3.68
CA PRO A 101 4.16 15.93 -4.60
C PRO A 101 3.70 17.14 -3.80
N SER A 102 4.12 18.34 -4.19
CA SER A 102 3.59 19.57 -3.64
C SER A 102 2.08 19.59 -3.93
N ILE A 103 1.27 19.43 -2.90
CA ILE A 103 -0.17 19.68 -2.99
C ILE A 103 -0.32 21.21 -2.97
N ASN A 104 -0.51 21.79 -4.16
CA ASN A 104 -0.94 23.18 -4.32
C ASN A 104 -2.46 23.28 -4.20
#